data_AF-A4Y9J7-F1
#
_entry.id   AF-A4Y9J7-F1
#
_cell.length_a   1.000
_cell.length_b   1.000
_cell.length_c   1.000
_cell.angle_alpha   90.00
_cell.angle_beta   90.00
_cell.angle_gamma   90.00
#
_symmetry.space_group_name_H-M   'P 1'
#
loop_
_entity.id
_entity.type
_entity.pdbx_description
1 polymer ?
#
loop_
_entity_poly.entity_id
_entity_poly.type
_entity_poly.pdbx_seq_one_letter_code
_entity_poly.pdbx_strand_id
1 'polypeptide(L)'
;MKTSMNTVLALAMKEIRTTQGYNQKAMADLLGMTNAGWGKVENGLTTISVEMLFRFGKLVNMPPSHILVKVEETIKLLEKEGFEFTAVSTDEDSLLQGYSWSKAVGSGVAGFALPFKVDVELDIVSRAATLAKNMGKFFK
;
A
#
# COMPACT_ATOMS: atom_id res chain seq x y z
N MET A 1 -0.74 15.19 6.36
CA MET A 1 -1.44 13.87 6.46
C MET A 1 -0.47 12.90 7.08
N LYS A 2 -0.88 11.95 7.92
CA LYS A 2 0.07 11.00 8.56
C LYS A 2 0.01 9.62 7.90
N THR A 3 1.11 8.88 7.91
CA THR A 3 1.15 7.46 7.55
C THR A 3 2.34 6.77 8.22
N SER A 4 2.32 5.44 8.27
CA SER A 4 3.42 4.64 8.81
C SER A 4 4.37 4.12 7.74
N MET A 5 5.64 3.94 8.08
CA MET A 5 6.61 3.26 7.20
C MET A 5 6.15 1.84 6.83
N ASN A 6 5.48 1.15 7.76
CA ASN A 6 4.92 -0.18 7.51
C ASN A 6 3.86 -0.15 6.39
N THR A 7 3.01 0.87 6.35
CA THR A 7 2.00 1.06 5.31
C THR A 7 2.65 1.24 3.94
N VAL A 8 3.71 2.04 3.85
CA VAL A 8 4.43 2.24 2.58
C VAL A 8 5.06 0.93 2.09
N LEU A 9 5.76 0.22 2.97
CA LEU A 9 6.36 -1.08 2.64
C LEU A 9 5.29 -2.08 2.18
N ALA A 10 4.18 -2.18 2.91
CA ALA A 10 3.07 -3.07 2.59
C ALA A 10 2.49 -2.80 1.19
N LEU A 11 2.23 -1.53 0.86
CA LEU A 11 1.68 -1.15 -0.44
C LEU A 11 2.70 -1.34 -1.57
N ALA A 12 3.98 -1.07 -1.34
CA ALA A 12 5.04 -1.33 -2.32
C ALA A 12 5.18 -2.84 -2.61
N MET A 13 5.19 -3.68 -1.58
CA MET A 13 5.22 -5.14 -1.74
C MET A 13 3.98 -5.65 -2.49
N LYS A 14 2.82 -5.08 -2.18
CA LYS A 14 1.58 -5.40 -2.90
C LYS A 14 1.69 -5.07 -4.39
N GLU A 15 2.20 -3.88 -4.71
CA GLU A 15 2.38 -3.41 -6.07
C GLU A 15 3.34 -4.32 -6.84
N ILE A 16 4.49 -4.66 -6.25
CA ILE A 16 5.47 -5.61 -6.81
C ILE A 16 4.81 -6.97 -7.08
N ARG A 17 4.03 -7.48 -6.11
CA ARG A 17 3.31 -8.75 -6.30
C ARG A 17 2.35 -8.67 -7.49
N THR A 18 1.53 -7.62 -7.56
CA THR A 18 0.50 -7.49 -8.60
C THR A 18 1.09 -7.29 -9.99
N THR A 19 2.19 -6.53 -10.09
CA THR A 19 2.89 -6.30 -11.37
C THR A 19 3.54 -7.58 -11.92
N GLN A 20 3.89 -8.51 -11.04
CA GLN A 20 4.37 -9.85 -11.42
C GLN A 20 3.26 -10.88 -11.62
N GLY A 21 1.98 -10.47 -11.58
CA GLY A 21 0.84 -11.35 -11.88
C GLY A 21 0.46 -12.33 -10.77
N TYR A 22 1.09 -12.27 -9.61
CA TYR A 22 0.71 -13.10 -8.47
C TYR A 22 -0.58 -12.57 -7.84
N ASN A 23 -1.57 -13.43 -7.64
CA ASN A 23 -2.73 -13.10 -6.79
C ASN A 23 -2.37 -13.25 -5.29
N GLN A 24 -3.20 -12.67 -4.42
CA GLN A 24 -2.91 -12.63 -2.98
C GLN A 24 -2.81 -14.03 -2.35
N LYS A 25 -3.70 -14.94 -2.72
CA LYS A 25 -3.69 -16.32 -2.22
C LYS A 25 -2.43 -17.06 -2.64
N ALA A 26 -2.06 -16.97 -3.92
CA ALA A 26 -0.87 -17.63 -4.45
C ALA A 26 0.41 -17.18 -3.73
N MET A 27 0.55 -15.87 -3.48
CA MET A 27 1.69 -15.36 -2.71
C MET A 27 1.69 -15.85 -1.26
N ALA A 28 0.51 -15.87 -0.61
CA ALA A 28 0.38 -16.40 0.74
C ALA A 28 0.80 -17.88 0.82
N ASP A 29 0.35 -18.70 -0.12
CA ASP A 29 0.70 -20.13 -0.20
C ASP A 29 2.23 -20.30 -0.35
N LEU A 30 2.87 -19.54 -1.23
CA LEU A 30 4.33 -19.57 -1.45
C LEU A 30 5.13 -19.11 -0.22
N LEU A 31 4.59 -18.17 0.54
CA LEU A 31 5.18 -17.68 1.79
C LEU A 31 4.85 -18.57 3.00
N GLY A 32 4.02 -19.60 2.84
CA GLY A 32 3.56 -20.45 3.94
C GLY A 32 2.71 -19.69 4.96
N MET A 33 1.91 -18.72 4.49
CA MET A 33 1.00 -17.92 5.29
C MET A 33 -0.45 -18.21 4.91
N THR A 34 -1.38 -17.89 5.80
CA THR A 34 -2.81 -17.85 5.42
C THR A 34 -3.07 -16.66 4.51
N ASN A 35 -4.03 -16.78 3.60
CA ASN A 35 -4.44 -15.67 2.72
C ASN A 35 -4.84 -14.42 3.54
N ALA A 36 -5.56 -14.61 4.65
CA ALA A 36 -5.92 -13.53 5.57
C ALA A 36 -4.69 -12.91 6.27
N GLY A 37 -3.71 -13.73 6.66
CA GLY A 37 -2.46 -13.26 7.27
C GLY A 37 -1.65 -12.39 6.30
N TRP A 38 -1.44 -12.86 5.07
CA TRP A 38 -0.78 -12.06 4.04
C TRP A 38 -1.59 -10.80 3.69
N GLY A 39 -2.92 -10.92 3.65
CA GLY A 39 -3.81 -9.77 3.47
C GLY A 39 -3.61 -8.69 4.52
N LYS A 40 -3.40 -9.03 5.80
CA LYS A 40 -3.11 -8.04 6.84
C LYS A 40 -1.77 -7.33 6.60
N VAL A 41 -0.73 -8.07 6.17
CA VAL A 41 0.57 -7.50 5.80
C VAL A 41 0.40 -6.46 4.70
N GLU A 42 -0.26 -6.80 3.59
CA GLU A 42 -0.45 -5.88 2.45
C GLU A 42 -1.36 -4.67 2.72
N ASN A 43 -2.14 -4.72 3.80
CA ASN A 43 -2.95 -3.59 4.24
C ASN A 43 -2.25 -2.81 5.38
N GLY A 44 -0.97 -3.03 5.64
CA GLY A 44 -0.22 -2.32 6.69
C GLY A 44 -0.66 -2.64 8.12
N LEU A 45 -1.52 -3.64 8.32
CA LEU A 45 -2.10 -4.00 9.62
C LEU A 45 -1.19 -4.91 10.45
N THR A 46 -0.16 -5.50 9.83
CA THR A 46 0.81 -6.36 10.49
C THR A 46 2.18 -6.09 9.90
N THR A 47 3.18 -5.99 10.76
CA THR A 47 4.56 -5.82 10.33
C THR A 47 5.12 -7.13 9.79
N ILE A 48 6.12 -7.01 8.92
CA ILE A 48 6.83 -8.14 8.33
C ILE A 48 8.21 -8.28 8.98
N SER A 49 8.64 -9.54 9.22
CA SER A 49 10.01 -9.80 9.70
C SER A 49 11.02 -9.68 8.56
N VAL A 50 12.29 -9.44 8.92
CA VAL A 50 13.39 -9.42 7.93
C VAL A 50 13.45 -10.74 7.15
N GLU A 51 13.32 -11.88 7.83
CA GLU A 51 13.28 -13.20 7.19
C GLU A 51 12.20 -13.27 6.10
N MET A 52 10.99 -12.82 6.41
CA MET A 52 9.87 -12.86 5.48
C MET A 52 10.09 -11.89 4.31
N LEU A 53 10.73 -10.74 4.53
CA LEU A 53 11.13 -9.83 3.45
C LEU A 53 12.14 -10.48 2.49
N PHE A 54 13.11 -11.24 3.01
CA PHE A 54 14.03 -12.02 2.18
C PHE A 54 13.31 -13.13 1.40
N ARG A 55 12.35 -13.82 2.02
CA ARG A 55 11.55 -14.86 1.36
C ARG A 55 10.70 -14.26 0.23
N PHE A 56 10.01 -13.16 0.50
CA PHE A 56 9.27 -12.41 -0.51
C PHE A 56 10.19 -11.99 -1.65
N GLY A 57 11.35 -11.38 -1.34
CA GLY A 57 12.33 -10.95 -2.32
C GLY A 57 12.79 -12.06 -3.26
N LYS A 58 13.04 -13.27 -2.73
CA LYS A 58 13.37 -14.44 -3.56
C LYS A 58 12.24 -14.81 -4.53
N LEU A 59 10.99 -14.80 -4.07
CA LEU A 59 9.84 -15.13 -4.91
C LEU A 59 9.64 -14.14 -6.04
N VAL A 60 9.90 -12.86 -5.78
CA VAL A 60 9.74 -11.78 -6.77
C VAL A 60 11.03 -11.45 -7.52
N ASN A 61 12.08 -12.26 -7.37
CA ASN A 61 13.40 -12.06 -7.95
C ASN A 61 13.98 -10.65 -7.72
N MET A 62 13.80 -10.11 -6.51
CA MET A 62 14.27 -8.79 -6.10
C MET A 62 14.90 -8.86 -4.70
N PRO A 63 16.16 -8.44 -4.51
CA PRO A 63 16.75 -8.41 -3.18
C PRO A 63 16.02 -7.40 -2.28
N PRO A 64 15.92 -7.65 -0.95
CA PRO A 64 15.29 -6.72 -0.02
C PRO A 64 15.79 -5.28 -0.11
N SER A 65 17.06 -5.06 -0.41
CA SER A 65 17.63 -3.72 -0.61
C SER A 65 16.92 -2.94 -1.72
N HIS A 66 16.61 -3.56 -2.86
CA HIS A 66 15.87 -2.89 -3.94
C HIS A 66 14.41 -2.58 -3.54
N ILE A 67 13.78 -3.45 -2.75
CA ILE A 67 12.44 -3.19 -2.21
C ILE A 67 12.48 -1.96 -1.29
N LEU A 68 13.48 -1.89 -0.41
CA LEU A 68 13.66 -0.77 0.51
C LEU A 68 14.00 0.54 -0.23
N VAL A 69 14.82 0.49 -1.28
CA VAL A 69 15.07 1.66 -2.14
C VAL A 69 13.75 2.18 -2.73
N LYS A 70 12.90 1.30 -3.27
CA LYS A 70 11.57 1.70 -3.78
C LYS A 70 10.71 2.34 -2.67
N VAL A 71 10.77 1.81 -1.46
CA VAL A 71 10.06 2.39 -0.30
C VAL A 71 10.59 3.79 0.04
N GLU A 72 11.90 3.99 0.08
CA GLU A 72 12.52 5.29 0.36
C GLU A 72 12.19 6.34 -0.72
N GLU A 73 12.20 5.94 -2.00
CA GLU A 73 11.78 6.79 -3.11
C GLU A 73 10.30 7.19 -2.98
N THR A 74 9.46 6.23 -2.61
CA THR A 74 8.03 6.45 -2.37
C THR A 74 7.80 7.42 -1.21
N ILE A 75 8.55 7.28 -0.12
CA ILE A 75 8.50 8.21 1.02
C ILE A 75 8.83 9.63 0.54
N LYS A 76 9.93 9.82 -0.20
CA LYS A 76 10.32 11.14 -0.73
C LYS A 76 9.24 11.78 -1.61
N LEU A 77 8.51 10.97 -2.38
CA LEU A 77 7.38 11.46 -3.19
C LEU A 77 6.21 11.89 -2.31
N LEU A 78 5.85 11.06 -1.34
CA LEU A 78 4.76 11.35 -0.41
C LEU A 78 5.05 12.54 0.51
N GLU A 79 6.31 12.75 0.93
CA GLU A 79 6.73 13.95 1.68
C GLU A 79 6.42 15.23 0.89
N LYS A 80 6.72 15.24 -0.42
CA LYS A 80 6.37 16.36 -1.32
C LYS A 80 4.86 16.57 -1.42
N GLU A 81 4.07 15.51 -1.23
CA GLU A 81 2.61 15.57 -1.17
C GLU A 81 2.05 15.95 0.21
N GLY A 82 2.91 16.26 1.19
CA GLY A 82 2.52 16.70 2.53
C GLY A 82 2.18 15.56 3.49
N PHE A 83 2.74 14.37 3.25
CA PHE A 83 2.71 13.29 4.23
C PHE A 83 3.83 13.43 5.27
N GLU A 84 3.47 13.14 6.51
CA GLU A 84 4.37 12.98 7.65
C GLU A 84 4.46 11.49 8.00
N PHE A 85 5.65 11.03 8.36
CA PHE A 85 5.93 9.61 8.57
C PHE A 85 6.22 9.29 10.03
N THR A 86 5.69 8.15 10.46
CA THR A 86 6.04 7.52 11.73
C THR A 86 6.60 6.13 11.51
N ALA A 87 7.55 5.74 12.35
CA ALA A 87 8.11 4.39 12.37
C ALA A 87 7.12 3.35 12.95
N VAL A 88 6.13 3.80 13.73
CA VAL A 88 5.10 2.95 14.34
C VAL A 88 3.76 3.10 13.64
N SER A 89 2.88 2.11 13.77
CA SER A 89 1.50 2.20 13.28
C SER A 89 0.77 3.41 13.88
N THR A 90 -0.12 4.02 13.12
CA THR A 90 -0.95 5.14 13.56
C THR A 90 -2.40 4.91 13.20
N ASP A 91 -3.30 5.32 14.09
CA ASP A 91 -4.75 5.26 13.85
C ASP A 91 -5.20 6.30 12.80
N GLU A 92 -4.36 7.31 12.53
CA GLU A 92 -4.60 8.38 11.55
C GLU A 92 -3.88 8.13 10.22
N ASP A 93 -3.81 6.87 9.75
CA ASP A 93 -3.11 6.52 8.51
C ASP A 93 -3.89 6.94 7.26
N SER A 94 -3.63 8.16 6.82
CA SER A 94 -4.30 8.79 5.68
C SER A 94 -4.02 8.05 4.37
N LEU A 95 -2.84 7.45 4.21
CA LEU A 95 -2.48 6.70 3.01
C LEU A 95 -3.28 5.40 2.91
N LEU A 96 -3.37 4.67 4.02
CA LEU A 96 -4.17 3.45 4.08
C LEU A 96 -5.67 3.71 3.90
N GLN A 97 -6.17 4.84 4.42
CA GLN A 97 -7.52 5.30 4.15
C GLN A 97 -7.72 5.55 2.65
N GLY A 98 -6.87 6.35 2.01
CA GLY A 98 -6.91 6.62 0.57
C GLY A 98 -6.84 5.34 -0.28
N TYR A 99 -6.02 4.37 0.12
CA TYR A 99 -5.98 3.06 -0.50
C TYR A 99 -7.31 2.30 -0.34
N SER A 100 -7.93 2.34 0.82
CA SER A 100 -9.24 1.72 1.07
C SER A 100 -10.34 2.33 0.20
N TRP A 101 -10.33 3.65 0.04
CA TRP A 101 -11.18 4.36 -0.93
C TRP A 101 -10.95 3.89 -2.36
N SER A 102 -9.68 3.70 -2.76
CA SER A 102 -9.34 3.23 -4.11
C SER A 102 -9.94 1.86 -4.43
N LYS A 103 -9.99 0.96 -3.43
CA LYS A 103 -10.62 -0.36 -3.56
C LYS A 103 -12.14 -0.24 -3.71
N ALA A 104 -12.78 0.56 -2.85
CA ALA A 104 -14.23 0.73 -2.85
C ALA A 104 -14.75 1.23 -4.22
N VAL A 105 -14.04 2.20 -4.80
CA VAL A 105 -14.32 2.73 -6.14
C VAL A 105 -14.10 1.66 -7.22
N GLY A 106 -12.96 0.96 -7.16
CA GLY A 106 -12.63 -0.09 -8.14
C GLY A 106 -13.59 -1.29 -8.12
N SER A 107 -14.19 -1.59 -6.98
CA SER A 107 -15.19 -2.66 -6.84
C SER A 107 -16.61 -2.27 -7.30
N GLY A 108 -16.82 -1.04 -7.78
CA GLY A 108 -18.13 -0.61 -8.29
C GLY A 108 -19.24 -0.60 -7.24
N VAL A 109 -18.91 -0.35 -5.97
CA VAL A 109 -19.92 -0.25 -4.91
C VAL A 109 -20.88 0.90 -5.28
N ALA A 110 -22.10 0.54 -5.65
CA ALA A 110 -23.07 1.39 -6.38
C ALA A 110 -23.53 2.67 -5.66
N GLY A 111 -23.04 2.94 -4.44
CA GLY A 111 -23.33 4.16 -3.67
C GLY A 111 -22.17 5.16 -3.57
N PHE A 112 -20.97 4.82 -4.07
CA PHE A 112 -19.77 5.66 -3.90
C PHE A 112 -19.42 6.44 -5.17
N ALA A 113 -20.15 7.53 -5.44
CA ALA A 113 -19.72 8.53 -6.39
C ALA A 113 -18.68 9.45 -5.74
N LEU A 114 -17.45 9.46 -6.26
CA LEU A 114 -16.45 10.44 -5.82
C LEU A 114 -16.74 11.82 -6.43
N PRO A 115 -16.63 12.91 -5.65
CA PRO A 115 -16.82 14.27 -6.17
C PRO A 115 -15.63 14.78 -7.00
N PHE A 116 -14.70 13.90 -7.37
CA PHE A 116 -13.48 14.21 -8.12
C PHE A 116 -13.06 13.02 -8.99
N LYS A 117 -12.29 13.30 -10.05
CA LYS A 117 -11.74 12.26 -10.93
C LYS A 117 -10.62 11.49 -10.21
N VAL A 118 -10.61 10.18 -10.40
CA VAL A 118 -9.52 9.30 -9.99
C VAL A 118 -8.80 8.84 -11.24
N ASP A 119 -7.50 9.10 -11.30
CA ASP A 119 -6.65 8.50 -12.31
C ASP A 119 -6.37 7.04 -11.91
N VAL A 120 -6.76 6.11 -12.78
CA VAL A 120 -6.67 4.66 -12.52
C VAL A 120 -5.32 4.10 -13.00
N GLU A 121 -4.60 4.83 -13.85
CA GLU A 121 -3.31 4.41 -14.40
C GLU A 121 -2.14 4.61 -13.43
N LEU A 122 -2.32 5.47 -12.43
CA LEU A 122 -1.35 5.68 -11.36
C LEU A 122 -1.06 4.36 -10.58
N ASP A 123 0.15 4.23 -10.05
CA ASP A 123 0.50 3.10 -9.18
C ASP A 123 -0.33 3.12 -7.88
N ILE A 124 -0.30 2.01 -7.13
CA ILE A 124 -1.12 1.82 -5.93
C ILE A 124 -0.89 2.95 -4.91
N VAL A 125 0.36 3.37 -4.71
CA VAL A 125 0.69 4.37 -3.70
C VAL A 125 0.31 5.77 -4.18
N SER A 126 0.62 6.12 -5.43
CA SER A 126 0.23 7.41 -6.02
C SER A 126 -1.29 7.61 -6.05
N ARG A 127 -2.06 6.55 -6.34
CA ARG A 127 -3.53 6.58 -6.25
C ARG A 127 -4.01 6.79 -4.83
N ALA A 128 -3.45 6.03 -3.88
CA ALA A 128 -3.82 6.14 -2.48
C ALA A 128 -3.54 7.55 -1.94
N ALA A 129 -2.39 8.14 -2.27
CA ALA A 129 -2.01 9.49 -1.88
C ALA A 129 -2.94 10.55 -2.47
N THR A 130 -3.25 10.45 -3.76
CA THR A 130 -4.17 11.36 -4.46
C THR A 130 -5.56 11.33 -3.81
N LEU A 131 -6.08 10.13 -3.53
CA LEU A 131 -7.36 9.94 -2.85
C LEU A 131 -7.35 10.52 -1.44
N ALA A 132 -6.31 10.23 -0.65
CA ALA A 132 -6.18 10.77 0.71
C ALA A 132 -6.24 12.32 0.71
N LYS A 133 -5.50 12.95 -0.20
CA LYS A 133 -5.46 14.41 -0.35
C LYS A 133 -6.80 15.01 -0.74
N ASN A 134 -7.48 14.41 -1.71
CA ASN A 134 -8.78 14.91 -2.17
C ASN A 134 -9.85 14.72 -1.10
N MET A 135 -9.90 13.57 -0.45
CA MET A 135 -10.84 13.30 0.63
C MET A 135 -10.63 14.27 1.82
N GLY A 136 -9.37 14.52 2.21
CA GLY A 136 -9.05 15.50 3.25
C GLY A 136 -9.36 16.96 2.89
N LYS A 137 -9.67 17.28 1.62
CA LYS A 137 -10.18 18.60 1.21
C LYS A 137 -11.70 18.68 1.25
N PHE A 138 -12.39 17.58 0.92
CA PHE A 138 -13.86 17.55 0.80
C PHE A 138 -14.58 17.28 2.12
N PHE A 139 -13.96 16.57 3.06
CA PHE A 139 -14.58 16.15 4.32
C PHE A 139 -14.03 16.89 5.56
N LYS A 140 -13.50 18.11 5.35
CA LYS A 140 -13.08 19.01 6.43
C LYS A 140 -14.26 19.75 7.04
#